data_AF-A0A1Q2D2U9-F1
#
_entry.id   AF-A0A1Q2D2U9-F1
#
_cell.length_a   1.000
_cell.length_b   1.000
_cell.length_c   1.000
_cell.angle_alpha   90.00
_cell.angle_beta   90.00
_cell.angle_gamma   90.00
#
_symmetry.space_group_name_H-M   'P 1'
#
loop_
_entity.id
_entity.type
_entity.pdbx_description
1 polymer ?
#
loop_
_entity_poly.entity_id
_entity_poly.type
_entity_poly.pdbx_seq_one_letter_code
_entity_poly.pdbx_strand_id
1 'polypeptide(L)'
;MRRHFRHHGRRQLVTLSAIFTASTGIVLYLAGGWGPPARYTNTLVDVLLLVATFAGWIVILYVVLPHISVGLIRRQERRGWVVGYFSNHAAQLVHPRGGRWFLGDHFALPGHGRALRCDVIPHLARQADRHGIEIELETSSLKLARMYQQEVPSLSDPQRLQRGCFRKPIYLQRRGPQGQTN
;
A
#
# COMPACT_ATOMS: atom_id res chain seq x y z
N MET A 1 -4.59 28.25 -8.04
CA MET A 1 -5.64 27.40 -8.63
C MET A 1 -5.81 26.12 -7.83
N ARG A 2 -6.89 26.01 -7.05
CA ARG A 2 -7.31 24.81 -6.31
C ARG A 2 -8.10 23.90 -7.26
N ARG A 3 -7.76 22.62 -7.38
CA ARG A 3 -8.65 21.62 -7.97
C ARG A 3 -8.83 20.43 -7.03
N HIS A 4 -10.10 20.14 -6.79
CA HIS A 4 -10.67 19.02 -6.07
C HIS A 4 -10.16 17.68 -6.61
N PHE A 5 -9.69 16.80 -5.72
CA PHE A 5 -9.74 15.36 -5.94
C PHE A 5 -10.31 14.68 -4.69
N ARG A 6 -11.62 14.39 -4.76
CA ARG A 6 -12.40 13.68 -3.75
C ARG A 6 -12.89 12.37 -4.38
N HIS A 7 -12.74 11.27 -3.63
CA HIS A 7 -13.69 10.15 -3.51
C HIS A 7 -13.78 8.95 -4.49
N HIS A 8 -12.83 8.66 -5.40
CA HIS A 8 -12.95 7.41 -6.18
C HIS A 8 -12.47 6.12 -5.47
N GLY A 9 -11.54 6.19 -4.51
CA GLY A 9 -11.00 4.99 -3.84
C GLY A 9 -11.95 4.31 -2.84
N ARG A 10 -12.85 5.06 -2.19
CA ARG A 10 -13.76 4.51 -1.17
C ARG A 10 -14.89 3.67 -1.76
N ARG A 11 -15.33 3.94 -2.98
CA ARG A 11 -16.44 3.20 -3.59
C ARG A 11 -16.06 1.76 -3.94
N GLN A 12 -14.85 1.52 -4.47
CA GLN A 12 -14.41 0.18 -4.87
C GLN A 12 -14.18 -0.79 -3.70
N LEU A 13 -13.66 -0.28 -2.57
CA LEU A 13 -13.48 -1.07 -1.34
C LEU A 13 -14.83 -1.47 -0.70
N VAL A 14 -15.84 -0.61 -0.77
CA VAL A 14 -17.18 -0.90 -0.26
C VAL A 14 -17.91 -1.92 -1.15
N THR A 15 -17.74 -1.86 -2.47
CA THR A 15 -18.38 -2.84 -3.37
C THR A 15 -17.77 -4.24 -3.23
N LEU A 16 -16.45 -4.34 -3.06
CA LEU A 16 -15.77 -5.63 -2.86
C LEU A 16 -16.08 -6.24 -1.48
N SER A 17 -16.16 -5.42 -0.43
CA SER A 17 -16.61 -5.85 0.91
C SER A 17 -18.06 -6.36 0.89
N ALA A 18 -18.95 -5.68 0.15
CA ALA A 18 -20.36 -6.09 0.02
C ALA A 18 -20.52 -7.43 -0.70
N ILE A 19 -19.76 -7.66 -1.78
CA ILE A 19 -19.76 -8.94 -2.51
C ILE A 19 -19.22 -10.07 -1.61
N PHE A 20 -18.14 -9.82 -0.86
CA PHE A 20 -17.54 -10.81 0.04
C PHE A 20 -18.43 -11.16 1.24
N THR A 21 -19.14 -10.18 1.79
CA THR A 21 -20.11 -10.40 2.87
C THR A 21 -21.34 -11.17 2.37
N ALA A 22 -21.81 -10.87 1.15
CA ALA A 22 -22.93 -11.57 0.53
C ALA A 22 -22.60 -13.03 0.22
N SER A 23 -21.41 -13.33 -0.33
CA SER A 23 -21.00 -14.71 -0.63
C SER A 23 -20.78 -15.54 0.64
N THR A 24 -20.20 -14.94 1.69
CA THR A 24 -20.00 -15.62 2.99
C THR A 24 -21.33 -15.85 3.69
N GLY A 25 -22.28 -14.91 3.58
CA GLY A 25 -23.64 -15.05 4.08
C GLY A 25 -24.43 -16.16 3.37
N ILE A 26 -24.27 -16.32 2.05
CA ILE A 26 -24.91 -17.41 1.30
C ILE A 26 -24.32 -18.78 1.70
N VAL A 27 -23.00 -18.88 1.86
CA VAL A 27 -22.35 -20.13 2.31
C VAL A 27 -22.74 -20.47 3.75
N LEU A 28 -22.81 -19.49 4.66
CA LEU A 28 -23.30 -19.71 6.03
C LEU A 28 -24.80 -19.99 6.09
N TYR A 29 -25.60 -19.42 5.18
CA TYR A 29 -27.03 -19.71 5.08
C TYR A 29 -27.27 -21.12 4.53
N LEU A 30 -26.44 -21.60 3.60
CA LEU A 30 -26.49 -22.97 3.09
C LEU A 30 -25.91 -23.99 4.08
N ALA A 31 -24.87 -23.63 4.83
CA ALA A 31 -24.24 -24.50 5.83
C ALA A 31 -24.94 -24.48 7.21
N GLY A 32 -25.60 -23.37 7.55
CA GLY A 32 -26.27 -23.12 8.83
C GLY A 32 -27.78 -23.05 8.73
N GLY A 33 -28.36 -23.44 7.58
CA GLY A 33 -29.80 -23.52 7.37
C GLY A 33 -30.46 -24.43 8.40
N TRP A 34 -31.02 -23.81 9.44
CA TRP A 34 -31.96 -24.37 10.41
C TRP A 34 -33.26 -24.85 9.74
N GLY A 35 -33.16 -25.88 8.89
CA GLY A 35 -34.31 -26.71 8.54
C GLY A 35 -34.50 -27.78 9.62
N PRO A 36 -35.74 -28.16 9.99
CA PRO A 36 -35.96 -29.28 10.91
C PRO A 36 -35.26 -30.54 10.39
N PRO A 37 -34.85 -31.49 11.25
CA PRO A 37 -34.04 -32.65 10.87
C PRO A 37 -34.80 -33.56 9.90
N ALA A 38 -34.78 -33.21 8.62
CA ALA A 38 -35.33 -33.97 7.54
C ALA A 38 -34.28 -35.02 7.16
N ARG A 39 -34.43 -36.18 7.80
CA ARG A 39 -34.28 -37.52 7.22
C ARG A 39 -33.20 -37.66 6.13
N TYR A 40 -32.09 -38.28 6.51
CA TYR A 40 -31.07 -38.85 5.61
C TYR A 40 -30.61 -37.90 4.50
N THR A 41 -29.86 -36.86 4.88
CA THR A 41 -29.01 -36.16 3.90
C THR A 41 -27.90 -37.12 3.48
N ASN A 42 -27.78 -37.35 2.17
CA ASN A 42 -26.73 -38.19 1.62
C ASN A 42 -25.38 -37.60 2.03
N THR A 43 -24.65 -38.28 2.92
CA THR A 43 -23.33 -37.86 3.40
C THR A 43 -22.38 -37.53 2.25
N LEU A 44 -22.57 -38.19 1.10
CA LEU A 44 -21.86 -37.92 -0.14
C LEU A 44 -22.12 -36.51 -0.70
N VAL A 45 -23.36 -36.02 -0.65
CA VAL A 45 -23.72 -34.67 -1.13
C VAL A 45 -23.07 -33.61 -0.22
N ASP A 46 -23.11 -33.83 1.09
CA ASP A 46 -22.51 -32.91 2.07
C ASP A 46 -20.97 -32.86 1.92
N VAL A 47 -20.33 -34.02 1.72
CA VAL A 47 -18.88 -34.09 1.44
C VAL A 47 -18.53 -33.43 0.10
N LEU A 48 -19.31 -33.66 -0.96
CA LEU A 48 -19.09 -33.03 -2.26
C LEU A 48 -19.22 -31.50 -2.19
N LEU A 49 -20.19 -30.98 -1.44
CA LEU A 49 -20.36 -29.53 -1.22
C LEU A 49 -19.17 -28.93 -0.45
N LEU A 50 -18.68 -29.63 0.57
CA LEU A 50 -17.51 -29.18 1.33
C LEU A 50 -16.26 -29.15 0.45
N VAL A 51 -16.02 -30.21 -0.33
CA VAL A 51 -14.88 -30.28 -1.27
C VAL A 51 -14.98 -29.19 -2.34
N ALA A 52 -16.16 -28.97 -2.92
CA ALA A 52 -16.39 -27.93 -3.91
C ALA A 52 -16.13 -26.52 -3.32
N THR A 53 -16.55 -26.29 -2.07
CA THR A 53 -16.33 -25.02 -1.37
C THR A 53 -14.83 -24.79 -1.11
N PHE A 54 -14.11 -25.80 -0.63
CA PHE A 54 -12.66 -25.71 -0.43
C PHE A 54 -11.91 -25.48 -1.74
N ALA A 55 -12.25 -26.23 -2.79
CA ALA A 55 -11.68 -26.05 -4.11
C ALA A 55 -11.92 -24.62 -4.65
N GLY A 56 -13.13 -24.09 -4.46
CA GLY A 56 -13.46 -22.70 -4.79
C GLY A 56 -12.57 -21.68 -4.05
N TRP A 57 -12.37 -21.87 -2.74
CA TRP A 57 -11.47 -21.02 -1.95
C TRP A 57 -10.02 -21.09 -2.43
N ILE A 58 -9.51 -22.28 -2.75
CA ILE A 58 -8.17 -22.46 -3.28
C ILE A 58 -8.03 -21.69 -4.61
N VAL A 59 -9.00 -21.81 -5.52
CA VAL A 59 -8.97 -21.07 -6.80
C VAL A 59 -9.00 -19.55 -6.57
N ILE A 60 -9.82 -19.06 -5.65
CA ILE A 60 -9.88 -17.63 -5.33
C ILE A 60 -8.53 -17.14 -4.78
N LEU A 61 -7.96 -17.85 -3.80
CA LEU A 61 -6.74 -17.44 -3.12
C LEU A 61 -5.50 -17.54 -4.01
N TYR A 62 -5.40 -18.59 -4.83
CA TYR A 62 -4.18 -18.87 -5.61
C TYR A 62 -4.25 -18.42 -7.07
N VAL A 63 -5.44 -18.23 -7.64
CA VAL A 63 -5.58 -17.80 -9.05
C VAL A 63 -6.10 -16.38 -9.13
N VAL A 64 -7.26 -16.11 -8.51
CA VAL A 64 -7.94 -14.82 -8.66
C VAL A 64 -7.18 -13.71 -7.94
N LEU A 65 -6.79 -13.93 -6.68
CA LEU A 65 -6.14 -12.92 -5.87
C LEU A 65 -4.80 -12.46 -6.46
N PRO A 66 -3.89 -13.36 -6.91
CA PRO A 66 -2.64 -12.95 -7.55
C PRO A 66 -2.85 -12.18 -8.85
N HIS A 67 -3.83 -12.56 -9.68
CA HIS A 67 -4.13 -11.84 -10.93
C HIS A 67 -4.65 -10.43 -10.66
N ILE A 68 -5.54 -10.27 -9.69
CA ILE A 68 -6.03 -8.94 -9.27
C ILE A 68 -4.87 -8.11 -8.70
N SER A 69 -4.03 -8.70 -7.86
CA SER A 69 -2.84 -8.04 -7.29
C SER A 69 -1.87 -7.58 -8.38
N VAL A 70 -1.53 -8.44 -9.34
CA VAL A 70 -0.67 -8.07 -10.47
C VAL A 70 -1.32 -6.99 -11.34
N GLY A 71 -2.63 -7.06 -11.56
CA GLY A 71 -3.37 -6.02 -12.29
C GLY A 71 -3.34 -4.67 -11.58
N LEU A 72 -3.50 -4.66 -10.25
CA LEU A 72 -3.38 -3.48 -9.42
C LEU A 72 -1.97 -2.90 -9.43
N ILE A 73 -0.95 -3.76 -9.28
CA ILE A 73 0.47 -3.38 -9.35
C ILE A 73 0.77 -2.75 -10.71
N ARG A 74 0.43 -3.42 -11.82
CA ARG A 74 0.63 -2.88 -13.19
C ARG A 74 -0.12 -1.58 -13.42
N ARG A 75 -1.32 -1.42 -12.86
CA ARG A 75 -2.09 -0.18 -12.95
C ARG A 75 -1.46 0.94 -12.12
N GLN A 76 -0.81 0.62 -11.01
CA GLN A 76 -0.06 1.57 -10.18
C GLN A 76 1.30 1.92 -10.78
N GLU A 77 1.98 0.97 -11.41
CA GLU A 77 3.19 1.21 -12.24
C GLU A 77 2.88 2.25 -13.32
N ARG A 78 1.79 2.08 -14.07
CA ARG A 78 1.33 3.08 -15.07
C ARG A 78 0.94 4.43 -14.47
N ARG A 79 0.69 4.51 -13.15
CA ARG A 79 0.32 5.74 -12.43
C ARG A 79 1.50 6.39 -11.67
N GLY A 80 2.71 5.87 -11.82
CA GLY A 80 3.92 6.50 -11.28
C GLY A 80 4.51 5.85 -10.04
N TRP A 81 4.41 4.53 -9.91
CA TRP A 81 5.25 3.68 -9.05
C TRP A 81 4.92 3.69 -7.55
N VAL A 82 4.36 2.56 -7.08
CA VAL A 82 4.29 2.21 -5.65
C VAL A 82 5.36 1.15 -5.37
N VAL A 83 6.35 1.44 -4.53
CA VAL A 83 7.36 0.45 -4.09
C VAL A 83 7.28 0.31 -2.58
N GLY A 84 7.17 -0.93 -2.12
CA GLY A 84 7.43 -1.26 -0.73
C GLY A 84 8.82 -1.88 -0.59
N TYR A 85 9.64 -1.31 0.27
CA TYR A 85 10.88 -1.91 0.74
C TYR A 85 10.60 -2.54 2.10
N PHE A 86 10.91 -3.81 2.25
CA PHE A 86 10.60 -4.57 3.46
C PHE A 86 11.85 -5.29 3.96
N SER A 87 12.03 -5.27 5.26
CA SER A 87 12.95 -6.14 6.00
C SER A 87 12.18 -6.75 7.19
N ASN A 88 12.81 -7.70 7.88
CA ASN A 88 12.22 -8.32 9.07
C ASN A 88 11.84 -7.31 10.17
N HIS A 89 12.41 -6.10 10.12
CA HIS A 89 12.32 -5.12 11.20
C HIS A 89 11.97 -3.71 10.73
N ALA A 90 11.78 -3.49 9.43
CA ALA A 90 11.40 -2.19 8.89
C ALA A 90 10.69 -2.31 7.54
N ALA A 91 9.83 -1.33 7.25
CA ALA A 91 9.15 -1.18 5.98
C ALA A 91 9.18 0.29 5.55
N GLN A 92 9.36 0.54 4.26
CA GLN A 92 9.25 1.87 3.65
C GLN A 92 8.38 1.78 2.40
N LEU A 93 7.28 2.51 2.38
CA LEU A 93 6.46 2.67 1.18
C LEU A 93 6.81 3.96 0.46
N VAL A 94 6.88 3.86 -0.86
CA VAL A 94 6.99 4.95 -1.82
C VAL A 94 5.76 4.90 -2.70
N HIS A 95 5.10 6.03 -2.91
CA HIS A 95 3.92 6.10 -3.77
C HIS A 95 3.86 7.42 -4.54
N PRO A 96 3.17 7.47 -5.69
CA PRO A 96 3.07 8.70 -6.46
C PRO A 96 2.13 9.70 -5.76
N ARG A 97 2.57 10.95 -5.68
CA ARG A 97 1.81 12.09 -5.19
C ARG A 97 2.08 13.31 -6.05
N GLY A 98 1.10 13.73 -6.86
CA GLY A 98 1.22 14.95 -7.68
C GLY A 98 2.39 14.95 -8.66
N GLY A 99 2.70 13.79 -9.26
CA GLY A 99 3.83 13.64 -10.20
C GLY A 99 5.19 13.44 -9.52
N ARG A 100 5.20 13.20 -8.21
CA ARG A 100 6.41 13.01 -7.38
C ARG A 100 6.33 11.70 -6.64
N TRP A 101 7.45 11.19 -6.17
CA TRP A 101 7.49 10.05 -5.27
C TRP A 101 7.45 10.50 -3.83
N PHE A 102 6.44 10.08 -3.10
CA PHE A 102 6.26 10.41 -1.70
C PHE A 102 6.66 9.23 -0.81
N LEU A 103 7.58 9.48 0.12
CA LEU A 103 8.01 8.53 1.15
C LEU A 103 7.12 8.72 2.38
N GLY A 104 5.94 8.10 2.36
CA GLY A 104 4.89 8.38 3.34
C GLY A 104 4.86 7.46 4.56
N ASP A 105 5.11 6.17 4.37
CA ASP A 105 4.91 5.17 5.43
C ASP A 105 6.23 4.48 5.73
N HIS A 106 6.81 4.82 6.88
CA HIS A 106 7.95 4.11 7.44
C HIS A 106 7.51 3.42 8.73
N PHE A 107 7.70 2.11 8.79
CA PHE A 107 7.67 1.36 10.04
C PHE A 107 9.09 0.87 10.30
N ALA A 108 9.58 1.00 11.53
CA ALA A 108 10.84 0.38 11.91
C ALA A 108 10.83 0.07 13.40
N LEU A 109 11.37 -1.10 13.76
CA LEU A 109 11.75 -1.36 15.14
C LEU A 109 12.83 -0.36 15.58
N PRO A 110 12.91 0.00 16.88
CA PRO A 110 13.95 0.89 17.39
C PRO A 110 15.34 0.46 16.94
N GLY A 111 16.13 1.40 16.40
CA GLY A 111 17.48 1.15 15.88
C GLY A 111 17.58 0.55 14.47
N HIS A 112 16.49 0.04 13.89
CA HIS A 112 16.55 -0.71 12.62
C HIS A 112 16.22 0.13 11.38
N GLY A 113 15.62 1.31 11.57
CA GLY A 113 15.26 2.18 10.47
C GLY A 113 16.45 2.73 9.67
N ARG A 114 17.64 2.86 10.29
CA ARG A 114 18.83 3.38 9.60
C ARG A 114 19.34 2.42 8.53
N ALA A 115 19.43 1.13 8.84
CA ALA A 115 19.92 0.13 7.91
C ALA A 115 19.05 0.11 6.64
N LEU A 116 17.71 0.02 6.82
CA LEU A 116 16.79 0.08 5.69
C LEU A 116 16.97 1.36 4.86
N ARG A 117 17.12 2.52 5.50
CA ARG A 117 17.31 3.78 4.77
C ARG A 117 18.62 3.83 4.00
N CYS A 118 19.72 3.39 4.59
CA CYS A 118 21.02 3.34 3.91
C CYS A 118 20.97 2.48 2.63
N ASP A 119 20.16 1.43 2.59
CA ASP A 119 20.01 0.58 1.41
C ASP A 119 19.00 1.14 0.39
N VAL A 120 17.84 1.57 0.90
CA VAL A 120 16.68 1.95 0.08
C VAL A 120 16.88 3.30 -0.60
N ILE A 121 17.42 4.27 0.12
CA ILE A 121 17.48 5.65 -0.34
C ILE A 121 18.41 5.82 -1.55
N PRO A 122 19.63 5.26 -1.60
CA PRO A 122 20.49 5.37 -2.79
C PRO A 122 19.86 4.69 -4.01
N HIS A 123 19.17 3.57 -3.81
CA HIS A 123 18.44 2.92 -4.90
C HIS A 123 17.29 3.79 -5.41
N LEU A 124 16.48 4.35 -4.51
CA LEU A 124 15.38 5.26 -4.86
C LEU A 124 15.88 6.51 -5.59
N ALA A 125 16.98 7.10 -5.12
CA ALA A 125 17.61 8.25 -5.76
C ALA A 125 17.98 7.93 -7.22
N ARG A 126 18.65 6.80 -7.47
CA ARG A 126 19.00 6.36 -8.84
C ARG A 126 17.78 6.14 -9.73
N GLN A 127 16.71 5.56 -9.19
CA GLN A 127 15.48 5.35 -9.96
C GLN A 127 14.79 6.69 -10.25
N ALA A 128 14.68 7.57 -9.25
CA ALA A 128 14.10 8.89 -9.41
C ALA A 128 14.85 9.71 -10.48
N ASP A 129 16.18 9.64 -10.51
CA ASP A 129 17.00 10.30 -11.52
C ASP A 129 16.74 9.74 -12.93
N ARG A 130 16.68 8.41 -13.10
CA ARG A 130 16.35 7.76 -14.37
C ARG A 130 14.98 8.17 -14.92
N HIS A 131 14.04 8.42 -14.03
CA HIS A 131 12.67 8.76 -14.39
C HIS A 131 12.41 10.28 -14.41
N GLY A 132 13.38 11.11 -14.02
CA GLY A 132 13.19 12.56 -13.90
C GLY A 132 12.14 12.94 -12.84
N ILE A 133 11.98 12.14 -11.79
CA ILE A 133 10.94 12.31 -10.77
C ILE A 133 11.54 12.92 -9.50
N GLU A 134 10.82 13.88 -8.89
CA GLU A 134 11.18 14.41 -7.58
C GLU A 134 10.82 13.43 -6.47
N ILE A 135 11.70 13.31 -5.47
CA ILE A 135 11.40 12.61 -4.23
C ILE A 135 10.96 13.62 -3.19
N GLU A 136 9.82 13.37 -2.54
CA GLU A 136 9.26 14.18 -1.47
C GLU A 136 9.13 13.31 -0.20
N LEU A 137 9.52 13.87 0.93
CA LEU A 137 9.37 13.21 2.23
C LEU A 137 8.81 14.20 3.25
N GLU A 138 7.95 13.71 4.14
CA GLU A 138 7.40 14.46 5.25
C GLU A 138 7.79 13.78 6.57
N THR A 139 8.21 14.57 7.54
CA THR A 139 8.45 14.09 8.91
C THR A 139 7.98 15.11 9.93
N SER A 140 7.46 14.66 11.05
CA SER A 140 7.07 15.54 12.16
C SER A 140 8.26 15.96 13.04
N SER A 141 9.44 15.36 12.83
CA SER A 141 10.62 15.57 13.66
C SER A 141 11.74 16.26 12.88
N LEU A 142 12.15 17.44 13.34
CA LEU A 142 13.30 18.16 12.78
C LEU A 142 14.60 17.34 12.89
N LYS A 143 14.74 16.56 13.97
CA LYS A 143 15.90 15.69 14.18
C LYS A 143 15.99 14.62 13.07
N LEU A 144 14.85 14.01 12.73
CA LEU A 144 14.78 13.02 11.64
C LEU A 144 15.02 13.68 10.28
N ALA A 145 14.46 14.87 10.04
CA ALA A 145 14.69 15.61 8.80
C ALA A 145 16.18 15.92 8.56
N ARG A 146 16.88 16.34 9.62
CA ARG A 146 18.34 16.54 9.56
C ARG A 146 19.12 15.24 9.35
N MET A 147 18.70 14.14 9.98
CA MET A 147 19.30 12.84 9.72
C MET A 147 19.13 12.42 8.25
N TYR A 148 17.95 12.63 7.66
CA TYR A 148 17.73 12.33 6.23
C TYR A 148 18.61 13.18 5.33
N GLN A 149 18.83 14.45 5.67
CA GLN A 149 19.75 15.33 4.93
C GLN A 149 21.20 14.85 5.00
N GLN A 150 21.62 14.28 6.14
CA GLN A 150 22.95 13.66 6.28
C GLN A 150 23.06 12.36 5.48
N GLU A 151 21.99 11.57 5.44
CA GLU A 151 21.92 10.32 4.67
C GLU A 151 21.80 10.60 3.15
N VAL A 152 21.25 11.76 2.76
CA VAL A 152 21.02 12.18 1.37
C VAL A 152 21.40 13.64 1.20
N PRO A 153 22.66 13.92 0.80
CA PRO A 153 23.14 15.29 0.66
C PRO A 153 22.35 16.13 -0.37
N SER A 154 21.66 15.47 -1.30
CA SER A 154 20.84 16.11 -2.33
C SER A 154 19.41 16.47 -1.89
N LEU A 155 19.03 16.22 -0.64
CA LEU A 155 17.75 16.69 -0.10
C LEU A 155 17.81 18.18 0.21
N SER A 156 16.74 18.88 -0.12
CA SER A 156 16.54 20.27 0.27
C SER A 156 16.50 20.42 1.79
N ASP A 157 16.79 21.63 2.25
CA ASP A 157 16.59 21.99 3.65
C ASP A 157 15.15 21.71 4.10
N PRO A 158 14.96 21.29 5.37
CA PRO A 158 13.65 20.98 5.90
C PRO A 158 12.77 22.23 5.98
N GLN A 159 11.79 22.32 5.08
CA GLN A 159 10.80 23.39 5.08
C GLN A 159 9.69 23.05 6.07
N ARG A 160 9.51 23.91 7.07
CA ARG A 160 8.43 23.77 8.05
C ARG A 160 7.09 24.13 7.41
N LEU A 161 6.27 23.12 7.17
CA LEU A 161 4.87 23.28 6.81
C LEU A 161 4.00 23.29 8.07
N GLN A 162 3.14 24.31 8.19
CA GLN A 162 1.98 24.26 9.08
C GLN A 162 0.84 23.55 8.32
N ARG A 163 0.76 22.23 8.46
CA ARG A 163 -0.40 21.46 7.99
C ARG A 163 -0.98 20.60 9.11
N GLY A 164 -2.28 20.78 9.38
CA GLY A 164 -3.10 19.87 10.19
C GLY A 164 -3.73 20.52 11.44
N CYS A 165 -4.95 20.08 11.76
CA CYS A 165 -5.81 20.58 12.85
C CYS A 165 -5.21 20.48 14.27
N PHE A 166 -4.02 19.89 14.43
CA PHE A 166 -3.35 19.62 15.71
C PHE A 166 -2.03 20.37 15.91
N ARG A 167 -1.74 21.43 15.13
CA ARG A 167 -0.57 22.34 15.29
C ARG A 167 0.83 21.69 15.31
N LYS A 168 0.97 20.38 15.07
CA LYS A 168 2.29 19.75 14.99
C LYS A 168 2.99 20.19 13.70
N PRO A 169 4.25 20.67 13.78
CA PRO A 169 5.01 21.05 12.60
C PRO A 169 5.31 19.81 11.75
N ILE A 170 5.10 19.92 10.44
CA ILE A 170 5.56 18.93 9.47
C ILE A 170 6.75 19.54 8.75
N TYR A 171 7.86 18.82 8.66
CA TYR A 171 9.03 19.20 7.89
C TYR A 171 8.98 18.46 6.57
N LEU A 172 8.97 19.22 5.48
CA LEU A 172 8.99 18.73 4.12
C LEU A 172 10.42 18.85 3.57
N GLN A 173 10.93 17.79 2.97
CA GLN A 173 12.17 17.83 2.20
C GLN A 173 11.92 17.26 0.80
N ARG A 174 12.62 17.83 -0.17
CA ARG A 174 12.50 17.45 -1.58
C ARG A 174 13.88 17.22 -2.18
N ARG A 175 13.99 16.24 -3.06
CA ARG A 175 15.15 16.01 -3.91
C ARG A 175 14.70 16.09 -5.36
N GLY A 176 15.30 17.01 -6.11
CA GLY A 176 15.15 17.07 -7.57
C GLY A 176 15.97 15.98 -8.27
N PRO A 177 15.63 15.63 -9.53
CA PRO A 177 16.42 14.69 -10.32
C PRO A 177 17.82 15.26 -10.58
N GLN A 178 18.87 14.48 -10.27
CA GLN A 178 20.26 14.82 -10.55
C GLN A 178 20.67 14.18 -11.87
N GLY A 179 20.56 14.94 -12.97
CA GLY A 179 20.87 14.42 -14.31
C GLY A 179 20.24 15.17 -15.48
N GLN A 180 19.37 16.16 -15.26
CA GLN A 180 18.91 17.07 -16.31
C GLN A 180 19.66 18.40 -16.21
N THR A 181 20.91 18.41 -16.67
CA THR A 181 21.47 19.60 -17.31
C THR A 181 20.91 19.63 -18.73
N ASN A 182 20.07 20.64 -19.02
CA ASN A 182 19.58 21.10 -20.34
C ASN A 182 19.51 20.09 -21.49
#